data_AF-A0A1H9QJR2-F1
#
_entry.id   AF-A0A1H9QJR2-F1
#
_cell.length_a   1.000
_cell.length_b   1.000
_cell.length_c   1.000
_cell.angle_alpha   90.00
_cell.angle_beta   90.00
_cell.angle_gamma   90.00
#
_symmetry.space_group_name_H-M   'P 1'
#
loop_
_entity.id
_entity.type
_entity.pdbx_description
1 polymer ?
#
loop_
_entity_poly.entity_id
_entity_poly.type
_entity_poly.pdbx_seq_one_letter_code
_entity_poly.pdbx_strand_id
1 'polypeptide(L)' 'MYTKITRKEEVELVSNCLLAFEDISEWTIDLSDSDNVLRIAAHTEIGSAVHHSLNTAGVKSTLMEVFQN' A
#
# COMPACT_ATOMS: atom_id res chain seq x y z
N MET A 1 3.47 3.46 -4.02
CA MET A 1 2.03 3.81 -4.11
C MET A 1 1.79 5.05 -3.25
N TYR A 2 1.14 6.08 -3.79
CA TYR A 2 0.73 7.23 -2.97
C TYR A 2 -0.54 6.85 -2.23
N THR A 3 -0.63 7.19 -0.94
CA THR A 3 -1.83 6.96 -0.14
C THR A 3 -2.18 8.23 0.64
N LYS A 4 -3.46 8.44 0.94
CA LYS A 4 -3.87 9.57 1.80
C LYS A 4 -4.16 9.09 3.21
N ILE A 5 -3.15 8.51 3.85
CA ILE A 5 -3.25 7.99 5.22
C ILE A 5 -2.88 9.11 6.17
N THR A 6 -3.78 9.44 7.08
CA THR A 6 -3.66 10.57 8.02
C THR A 6 -3.89 10.16 9.47
N ARG A 7 -4.38 8.94 9.70
CA ARG A 7 -4.72 8.40 11.02
C ARG A 7 -4.11 7.02 11.22
N LYS A 8 -3.84 6.69 12.49
CA LYS A 8 -3.31 5.37 12.88
C LYS A 8 -4.27 4.22 12.51
N GLU A 9 -5.57 4.44 12.60
CA GLU A 9 -6.62 3.48 12.23
C GLU A 9 -6.54 3.07 10.74
N GLU A 10 -6.15 4.00 9.87
CA GLU A 10 -5.98 3.74 8.43
C GLU A 10 -4.74 2.87 8.16
N VAL A 11 -3.72 2.94 9.04
CA VAL A 11 -2.55 2.05 8.98
C VAL A 11 -2.95 0.60 9.29
N GLU A 12 -3.84 0.39 10.26
CA GLU A 12 -4.36 -0.94 10.57
C GLU A 12 -5.18 -1.51 9.40
N LEU A 13 -5.99 -0.68 8.74
CA LEU A 13 -6.70 -1.08 7.53
C LEU A 13 -5.76 -1.47 6.40
N VAL A 14 -4.71 -0.68 6.14
CA VAL A 14 -3.69 -1.02 5.14
C VAL A 14 -2.99 -2.32 5.50
N SER A 15 -2.56 -2.48 6.75
CA SER A 15 -1.94 -3.72 7.21
C SER A 15 -2.84 -4.93 6.96
N ASN A 16 -4.13 -4.83 7.31
CA ASN A 16 -5.09 -5.91 7.10
C ASN A 16 -5.31 -6.22 5.61
N CYS A 17 -5.36 -5.20 4.75
CA CYS A 17 -5.43 -5.39 3.30
C CYS A 17 -4.20 -6.13 2.75
N LEU A 18 -3.01 -5.74 3.19
CA LEU A 18 -1.75 -6.31 2.69
C LEU A 18 -1.51 -7.75 3.17
N LEU A 19 -2.02 -8.13 4.35
CA LEU A 19 -1.96 -9.51 4.84
C LEU A 19 -2.67 -10.53 3.92
N ALA A 20 -3.58 -10.09 3.05
CA ALA A 20 -4.24 -10.96 2.08
C ALA A 20 -3.37 -11.33 0.86
N PHE A 21 -2.17 -10.75 0.73
CA PHE A 21 -1.27 -10.95 -0.41
C PHE A 21 -0.01 -11.71 0.02
N GLU A 22 0.01 -13.01 -0.22
CA GLU A 22 1.15 -13.89 0.12
C GLU A 22 2.44 -13.53 -0.63
N ASP A 23 2.32 -12.86 -1.78
CA ASP A 23 3.46 -12.46 -2.61
C ASP A 23 4.23 -11.26 -2.05
N ILE A 24 3.71 -10.57 -1.02
CA ILE A 24 4.39 -9.43 -0.38
C ILE A 24 5.52 -9.94 0.50
N SER A 25 6.75 -9.51 0.19
CA SER A 25 7.92 -9.80 1.03
C SER A 25 8.12 -8.76 2.12
N GLU A 26 7.87 -7.48 1.82
CA GLU A 26 7.98 -6.38 2.77
C GLU A 26 7.10 -5.19 2.34
N TRP A 27 6.68 -4.39 3.32
CA TRP A 27 6.05 -3.11 3.06
C TRP A 27 6.41 -2.10 4.14
N THR A 28 6.44 -0.82 3.77
CA THR A 28 6.66 0.30 4.68
C THR A 28 5.72 1.45 4.33
N ILE A 29 5.32 2.20 5.35
CA ILE A 29 4.59 3.45 5.18
C ILE A 29 5.38 4.56 5.85
N ASP A 30 5.68 5.61 5.08
CA ASP A 30 6.29 6.81 5.61
C ASP A 30 5.20 7.84 5.91
N LEU A 31 4.89 8.00 7.20
CA LEU A 31 3.96 9.01 7.71
C LEU A 31 4.67 10.31 8.14
N SER A 32 6.01 10.32 8.11
CA SER A 32 6.81 11.47 8.50
C SER A 32 7.06 12.42 7.33
N ASP A 33 6.96 11.92 6.11
CA ASP A 33 6.95 12.71 4.89
C ASP A 33 5.53 13.21 4.55
N SER A 34 5.40 14.39 3.94
CA SER A 34 4.10 14.96 3.54
C SER A 34 3.34 14.08 2.55
N ASP A 35 4.07 13.14 1.95
CA ASP A 35 3.71 12.43 0.73
C ASP A 35 3.06 11.08 1.03
N ASN A 36 3.01 10.64 2.30
CA ASN A 36 2.28 9.46 2.78
C ASN A 36 2.45 8.23 1.85
N VAL A 37 3.70 7.93 1.52
CA VAL A 37 4.04 6.93 0.48
C VAL A 37 4.05 5.54 1.09
N LEU A 38 3.23 4.64 0.53
CA LEU A 38 3.26 3.21 0.77
C LEU A 38 4.22 2.54 -0.22
N ARG A 39 5.26 1.89 0.30
CA ARG A 39 6.24 1.11 -0.46
C ARG A 39 5.98 -0.37 -0.20
N ILE A 40 5.96 -1.17 -1.26
CA ILE A 40 5.66 -2.60 -1.21
C ILE A 40 6.68 -3.30 -2.12
N ALA A 41 7.36 -4.30 -1.59
CA ALA A 41 8.13 -5.25 -2.37
C ALA A 41 7.36 -6.57 -2.42
N ALA A 42 7.33 -7.17 -3.60
CA ALA A 42 6.60 -8.41 -3.84
C ALA A 42 7.33 -9.26 -4.88
N HIS A 43 7.07 -10.56 -4.85
CA HIS A 43 7.62 -11.52 -5.81
C HIS A 43 6.92 -11.48 -7.17
N THR A 44 5.74 -10.88 -7.25
CA THR A 44 4.93 -10.76 -8.46
C THR A 44 4.38 -9.32 -8.59
N GLU A 45 3.88 -8.97 -9.77
CA GLU A 45 3.22 -7.67 -9.96
C GLU A 45 1.82 -7.65 -9.32
N ILE A 46 1.73 -7.05 -8.13
CA ILE A 46 0.48 -6.97 -7.35
C ILE A 46 -0.13 -5.56 -7.28
N GLY A 47 0.50 -4.56 -7.91
CA GLY A 47 0.19 -3.14 -7.71
C GLY A 47 -1.29 -2.79 -7.94
N SER A 48 -1.87 -3.28 -9.03
CA SER A 48 -3.28 -3.06 -9.37
C SER A 48 -4.24 -3.73 -8.36
N ALA A 49 -3.91 -4.94 -7.91
CA ALA A 49 -4.73 -5.69 -6.96
C ALA A 49 -4.71 -5.05 -5.57
N VAL A 50 -3.53 -4.61 -5.11
CA VAL A 50 -3.39 -3.86 -3.86
C VAL A 50 -4.15 -2.54 -3.92
N HIS A 51 -4.00 -1.78 -5.00
CA HIS A 51 -4.73 -0.52 -5.20
C HIS A 51 -6.26 -0.72 -5.13
N HIS A 52 -6.76 -1.76 -5.78
CA HIS A 52 -8.17 -2.13 -5.73
C HIS A 52 -8.62 -2.49 -4.30
N SER A 53 -7.85 -3.33 -3.60
CA SER A 53 -8.15 -3.74 -2.21
C SER A 53 -8.22 -2.55 -1.26
N LEU A 54 -7.23 -1.64 -1.34
CA LEU A 54 -7.20 -0.43 -0.52
C LEU A 54 -8.40 0.47 -0.77
N ASN A 55 -8.75 0.72 -2.04
CA ASN A 55 -9.92 1.55 -2.37
C ASN A 55 -11.23 0.92 -1.89
N THR A 56 -11.39 -0.40 -2.01
CA THR A 56 -12.56 -1.12 -1.48
C THR A 56 -12.64 -1.02 0.06
N ALA A 57 -11.50 -0.99 0.75
CA ALA A 57 -11.43 -0.75 2.19
C ALA A 57 -11.58 0.73 2.61
N GLY A 58 -11.77 1.65 1.65
CA GLY A 58 -11.92 3.09 1.90
C GLY A 58 -10.62 3.87 1.98
N VAL A 59 -9.47 3.24 1.73
CA VAL A 59 -8.15 3.89 1.70
C VAL A 59 -7.85 4.33 0.27
N LYS A 60 -7.96 5.64 0.02
CA LYS A 60 -7.60 6.21 -1.28
C LYS A 60 -6.12 6.02 -1.55
N SER A 61 -5.81 5.39 -2.68
CA SER A 61 -4.45 5.17 -3.14
C SER A 61 -4.29 5.47 -4.63
N THR A 62 -3.07 5.72 -5.07
CA THR A 62 -2.70 5.83 -6.49
C THR A 62 -1.40 5.05 -6.71
N LEU A 63 -1.40 4.13 -7.67
CA LEU A 63 -0.17 3.47 -8.09
C LEU A 63 0.72 4.51 -8.79
N MET A 64 1.94 4.71 -8.27
CA MET A 64 2.86 5.73 -8.77
C MET A 64 3.81 5.13 -9.78
N GLU A 65 4.66 4.20 -9.32
CA GLU A 65 5.68 3.54 -10.12
C GLU A 65 5.80 2.09 -9.68
N VAL A 66 6.15 1.22 -10.62
CA VAL A 66 6.50 -0.19 -10.40
C VAL A 66 7.92 -0.35 -10.89
N PHE A 67 8.82 -0.74 -9.99
CA PHE A 67 10.21 -1.02 -10.32
C PHE A 67 10.38 -2.53 -10.46
N GLN A 68 10.90 -2.96 -11.61
CA GLN A 68 11.33 -4.33 -11.84
C GLN A 68 12.85 -4.35 -11.71
N ASN A 69 13.37 -5.21 -10.83
CA ASN A 69 14.80 -5.50 -10.74
C ASN A 69 15.20 -6.58 -11.75
#